data_AF-A0A845XBY4-F1
#
_entry.id   AF-A0A845XBY4-F1
#
_cell.length_a   1.000
_cell.length_b   1.000
_cell.length_c   1.000
_cell.angle_alpha   90.00
_cell.angle_beta   90.00
_cell.angle_gamma   90.00
#
_symmetry.space_group_name_H-M   'P 1'
#
loop_
_entity.id
_entity.type
_entity.pdbx_description
1 polymer ?
#
loop_
_entity_poly.entity_id
_entity_poly.type
_entity_poly.pdbx_seq_one_letter_code
_entity_poly.pdbx_strand_id
1 'polypeptide(L)'
;GLTMALGNNIGYFGPYEHKLRNIAEVPHWKGCTAGQTAIALEADGTVKGCPSLPTVGYAGGNIRELSLEEIWNTSPEIHFGRLRSVDDLWGFCRTCYYADVCRGGCTWTSHSLLGKPGNNPYCHYRALELNKQGLRERIRKVEDAAQSSFAVGRFEVIRESVPENQTDAVINWQGMPQQTDVQIPVNFPEAEVYDQNPEGRVPPELERCKACNQFILPDEEVCPACETNVAEANTQYAEDKQRWEALMAKIQAVISR
;
A
#
# COMPACT_ATOMS: atom_id res chain seq x y z
N GLY A 1 -7.34 -9.77 25.88
CA GLY A 1 -7.66 -8.90 24.75
C GLY A 1 -7.74 -9.71 23.47
N LEU A 2 -8.26 -9.14 22.38
CA LEU A 2 -8.27 -9.75 21.05
C LEU A 2 -7.04 -9.29 20.26
N THR A 3 -6.30 -10.24 19.67
CA THR A 3 -5.17 -9.93 18.78
C THR A 3 -5.72 -9.59 17.39
N MET A 4 -5.36 -8.42 16.86
CA MET A 4 -5.79 -7.97 15.54
C MET A 4 -4.68 -8.19 14.52
N ALA A 5 -4.92 -9.00 13.50
CA ALA A 5 -4.05 -9.07 12.32
C ALA A 5 -4.62 -8.14 11.24
N LEU A 6 -3.82 -7.18 10.78
CA LEU A 6 -4.25 -6.28 9.72
C LEU A 6 -4.20 -6.95 8.35
N GLY A 7 -5.24 -6.72 7.55
CA GLY A 7 -5.22 -7.04 6.13
C GLY A 7 -4.22 -6.17 5.36
N ASN A 8 -3.87 -6.65 4.17
CA ASN A 8 -2.95 -5.98 3.24
C ASN A 8 -3.47 -4.65 2.70
N ASN A 9 -4.72 -4.26 3.02
CA ASN A 9 -5.43 -3.09 2.51
C ASN A 9 -5.60 -1.95 3.54
N ILE A 10 -5.04 -2.05 4.74
CA ILE A 10 -5.23 -1.08 5.84
C ILE A 10 -3.88 -0.59 6.36
N GLY A 11 -3.81 0.68 6.79
CA GLY A 11 -2.79 1.17 7.74
C GLY A 11 -1.53 1.80 7.17
N TYR A 12 -1.35 1.80 5.85
CA TYR A 12 -0.09 2.19 5.19
C TYR A 12 0.55 3.48 5.72
N PHE A 13 1.75 3.31 6.29
CA PHE A 13 2.69 4.36 6.72
C PHE A 13 2.12 5.51 7.55
N GLY A 14 0.95 5.32 8.17
CA GLY A 14 0.43 6.25 9.15
C GLY A 14 1.20 6.16 10.48
N PRO A 15 0.94 7.08 11.43
CA PRO A 15 1.63 7.12 12.73
C PRO A 15 1.44 5.86 13.58
N TYR A 16 0.45 5.04 13.26
CA TYR A 16 0.14 3.79 13.96
C TYR A 16 0.66 2.54 13.24
N GLU A 17 1.28 2.65 12.07
CA GLU A 17 1.76 1.49 11.29
C GLU A 17 2.64 0.55 12.13
N HIS A 18 3.59 1.12 12.88
CA HIS A 18 4.50 0.38 13.75
C HIS A 18 3.80 -0.32 14.93
N LYS A 19 2.56 0.06 15.28
CA LYS A 19 1.75 -0.62 16.30
C LYS A 19 0.88 -1.69 15.67
N LEU A 20 0.32 -1.37 14.51
CA LEU A 20 -0.66 -2.19 13.82
C LEU A 20 -0.04 -3.41 13.12
N ARG A 21 1.19 -3.31 12.61
CA ARG A 21 1.90 -4.43 11.97
C ARG A 21 2.90 -5.16 12.85
N ASN A 22 3.16 -4.65 14.06
CA ASN A 22 4.07 -5.28 15.03
C ASN A 22 3.70 -6.73 15.38
N ILE A 23 2.43 -7.10 15.25
CA ILE A 23 1.91 -8.42 15.62
C ILE A 23 2.43 -9.54 14.70
N ALA A 24 2.87 -9.19 13.48
CA ALA A 24 3.32 -10.16 12.48
C ALA A 24 4.86 -10.18 12.27
N GLU A 25 5.64 -9.59 13.18
CA GLU A 25 7.12 -9.42 13.06
C GLU A 25 7.57 -8.62 11.82
N VAL A 26 6.64 -8.06 11.05
CA VAL A 26 6.94 -7.13 9.94
C VAL A 26 6.78 -5.70 10.46
N PRO A 27 7.84 -4.89 10.52
CA PRO A 27 7.79 -3.57 11.16
C PRO A 27 6.87 -2.59 10.41
N HIS A 28 6.80 -2.70 9.08
CA HIS A 28 6.00 -1.83 8.21
C HIS A 28 5.61 -2.53 6.91
N TRP A 29 4.65 -1.95 6.18
CA TRP A 29 4.32 -2.40 4.82
C TRP A 29 5.53 -2.32 3.90
N LYS A 30 5.84 -3.42 3.20
CA LYS A 30 6.95 -3.53 2.23
C LYS A 30 6.47 -3.70 0.78
N GLY A 31 5.17 -3.52 0.53
CA GLY A 31 4.56 -3.86 -0.76
C GLY A 31 3.79 -5.17 -0.71
N CYS A 32 3.10 -5.48 -1.82
CA CYS A 32 2.27 -6.66 -1.94
C CYS A 32 3.10 -7.88 -2.34
N THR A 33 2.93 -9.02 -1.65
CA THR A 33 3.62 -10.28 -1.96
C THR A 33 3.03 -11.05 -3.14
N ALA A 34 1.82 -10.68 -3.58
CA ALA A 34 1.10 -11.34 -4.67
C ALA A 34 1.90 -11.30 -5.97
N GLY A 35 2.17 -12.45 -6.58
CA GLY A 35 3.00 -12.55 -7.78
C GLY A 35 4.50 -12.39 -7.54
N GLN A 36 4.94 -12.22 -6.29
CA GLN A 36 6.35 -12.15 -5.88
C GLN A 36 6.78 -13.40 -5.10
N THR A 37 6.16 -13.61 -3.94
CA THR A 37 6.42 -14.72 -3.02
C THR A 37 5.14 -15.49 -2.69
N ALA A 38 4.01 -15.04 -3.24
CA ALA A 38 2.72 -15.70 -3.12
C ALA A 38 2.12 -15.93 -4.51
N ILE A 39 1.49 -17.08 -4.67
CA ILE A 39 0.67 -17.44 -5.82
C ILE A 39 -0.65 -18.04 -5.31
N ALA A 40 -1.68 -17.95 -6.13
CA ALA A 40 -3.00 -18.51 -5.86
C ALA A 40 -3.38 -19.50 -6.94
N LEU A 41 -4.14 -20.52 -6.54
CA LEU A 41 -4.70 -21.54 -7.41
C LEU A 41 -6.21 -21.62 -7.16
N GLU A 42 -7.00 -21.36 -8.19
CA GLU A 42 -8.45 -21.52 -8.14
C GLU A 42 -8.84 -23.00 -8.27
N ALA A 43 -10.07 -23.34 -7.88
CA ALA A 43 -10.53 -24.74 -7.85
C ALA A 43 -10.52 -25.43 -9.23
N ASP A 44 -10.60 -24.65 -10.31
CA ASP A 44 -10.55 -25.13 -11.69
C ASP A 44 -9.11 -25.26 -12.24
N GLY A 45 -8.09 -24.97 -11.43
CA GLY A 45 -6.68 -25.01 -11.85
C GLY A 45 -6.13 -23.68 -12.36
N THR A 46 -6.92 -22.60 -12.40
CA THR A 46 -6.43 -21.28 -12.81
C THR A 46 -5.43 -20.72 -11.81
N VAL A 47 -4.27 -20.28 -12.29
CA VAL A 47 -3.19 -19.70 -11.49
C VAL A 47 -3.26 -18.18 -11.52
N LYS A 48 -3.11 -17.55 -10.36
CA LYS A 48 -3.22 -16.09 -10.17
C LYS A 48 -2.14 -15.56 -9.24
N GLY A 49 -1.72 -14.31 -9.43
CA GLY A 49 -0.77 -13.65 -8.52
C GLY A 49 -1.40 -13.31 -7.16
N CYS A 50 -2.67 -12.87 -7.15
CA CYS A 50 -3.42 -12.56 -5.94
C CYS A 50 -4.73 -13.36 -5.91
N PRO A 51 -5.06 -14.03 -4.79
CA PRO A 51 -6.32 -14.77 -4.68
C PRO A 51 -7.56 -13.86 -4.66
N SER A 52 -7.40 -12.59 -4.26
CA SER A 52 -8.53 -11.66 -4.13
C SER A 52 -8.87 -10.90 -5.41
N LEU A 53 -7.95 -10.82 -6.38
CA LEU A 53 -8.20 -10.17 -7.66
C LEU A 53 -9.22 -10.98 -8.48
N PRO A 54 -10.02 -10.35 -9.37
CA PRO A 54 -10.91 -11.10 -10.26
C PRO A 54 -10.09 -11.96 -11.23
N THR A 55 -10.66 -13.05 -11.72
CA THR A 55 -9.98 -13.91 -12.71
C THR A 55 -9.84 -13.21 -14.06
N VAL A 56 -10.87 -12.46 -14.46
CA VAL A 56 -10.82 -11.60 -15.65
C VAL A 56 -9.69 -10.58 -15.48
N GLY A 57 -8.72 -10.63 -16.38
CA GLY A 57 -7.57 -9.73 -16.38
C GLY A 57 -6.50 -10.02 -15.31
N TYR A 58 -6.57 -11.13 -14.56
CA TYR A 58 -5.49 -11.54 -13.64
C TYR A 58 -5.22 -13.06 -13.64
N ALA A 59 -5.74 -13.79 -14.64
CA ALA A 59 -5.47 -15.21 -14.84
C ALA A 59 -4.15 -15.40 -15.59
N GLY A 60 -3.17 -16.06 -14.97
CA GLY A 60 -1.90 -16.37 -15.60
C GLY A 60 -1.90 -17.65 -16.45
N GLY A 61 -2.97 -18.44 -16.43
CA GLY A 61 -3.09 -19.70 -17.15
C GLY A 61 -3.60 -20.82 -16.25
N ASN A 62 -3.71 -22.04 -16.79
CA ASN A 62 -4.21 -23.20 -16.05
C ASN A 62 -3.13 -24.26 -15.85
N ILE A 63 -2.98 -24.75 -14.61
CA ILE A 63 -1.96 -25.75 -14.24
C ILE A 63 -2.16 -27.12 -14.91
N ARG A 64 -3.34 -27.36 -15.51
CA ARG A 64 -3.62 -28.59 -16.26
C ARG A 64 -3.08 -28.54 -17.69
N GLU A 65 -2.72 -27.36 -18.18
CA GLU A 65 -2.27 -27.12 -19.56
C GLU A 65 -0.79 -26.69 -19.61
N LEU A 66 -0.37 -25.88 -18.63
CA LEU A 66 0.99 -25.34 -18.53
C LEU A 66 1.63 -25.76 -17.20
N SER A 67 2.95 -25.88 -17.19
CA SER A 67 3.69 -26.02 -15.93
C SER A 67 3.63 -24.71 -15.12
N LEU A 68 3.78 -24.84 -13.79
CA LEU A 68 3.81 -23.67 -12.91
C LEU A 68 4.97 -22.73 -13.25
N GLU A 69 6.11 -23.29 -13.67
CA GLU A 69 7.30 -22.54 -14.07
C GLU A 69 7.03 -21.70 -15.33
N GLU A 70 6.39 -22.29 -16.35
CA GLU A 70 6.00 -21.56 -17.56
C GLU A 70 5.06 -20.40 -17.22
N ILE A 71 4.02 -20.65 -16.42
CA ILE A 71 3.08 -19.61 -15.98
C ILE A 71 3.83 -18.51 -15.20
N TRP A 72 4.72 -18.89 -14.27
CA TRP A 72 5.47 -17.95 -13.44
C TRP A 72 6.39 -17.03 -14.24
N ASN A 73 7.01 -17.55 -15.29
CA ASN A 73 8.00 -16.84 -16.09
C ASN A 73 7.38 -16.03 -17.24
N THR A 74 6.24 -16.45 -17.77
CA THR A 74 5.72 -15.90 -19.04
C THR A 74 4.40 -15.15 -18.93
N SER A 75 3.63 -15.31 -17.86
CA SER A 75 2.27 -14.75 -17.77
C SER A 75 2.24 -13.35 -17.12
N PRO A 76 2.07 -12.27 -17.91
CA PRO A 76 2.11 -10.90 -17.38
C PRO A 76 1.01 -10.61 -16.34
N GLU A 77 -0.12 -11.32 -16.41
CA GLU A 77 -1.28 -11.16 -15.53
C GLU A 77 -1.00 -11.41 -14.06
N ILE A 78 0.05 -12.17 -13.75
CA ILE A 78 0.46 -12.49 -12.39
C ILE A 78 1.74 -11.74 -11.97
N HIS A 79 2.37 -11.00 -12.87
CA HIS A 79 3.63 -10.29 -12.63
C HIS A 79 3.44 -8.91 -12.00
N PHE A 80 2.22 -8.38 -11.93
CA PHE A 80 1.92 -7.02 -11.44
C PHE A 80 2.47 -6.70 -10.04
N GLY A 81 2.72 -7.71 -9.19
CA GLY A 81 3.36 -7.48 -7.90
C GLY A 81 4.87 -7.38 -8.03
N ARG A 82 5.48 -8.26 -8.82
CA ARG A 82 6.94 -8.40 -8.97
C ARG A 82 7.56 -7.35 -9.87
N LEU A 83 6.90 -7.04 -10.97
CA LEU A 83 7.46 -6.21 -12.05
C LEU A 83 6.96 -4.76 -12.05
N ARG A 84 5.99 -4.42 -11.20
CA ARG A 84 5.47 -3.04 -11.10
C ARG A 84 6.55 -2.08 -10.61
N SER A 85 6.64 -0.93 -11.28
CA SER A 85 7.55 0.17 -10.95
C SER A 85 6.80 1.40 -10.38
N VAL A 86 7.53 2.48 -10.08
CA VAL A 86 6.91 3.79 -9.77
C VAL A 86 6.11 4.29 -10.97
N ASP A 87 6.51 3.92 -12.19
CA ASP A 87 5.93 4.46 -13.41
C ASP A 87 4.51 3.96 -13.71
N ASP A 88 4.15 2.81 -13.13
CA ASP A 88 2.79 2.27 -13.15
C ASP A 88 1.85 2.99 -12.16
N LEU A 89 2.39 3.77 -11.22
CA LEU A 89 1.61 4.52 -10.25
C LEU A 89 1.06 5.80 -10.88
N TRP A 90 -0.07 6.24 -10.36
CA TRP A 90 -0.76 7.45 -10.81
C TRP A 90 -1.42 8.18 -9.64
N GLY A 91 -1.87 9.42 -9.88
CA GLY A 91 -2.47 10.25 -8.84
C GLY A 91 -1.49 10.50 -7.67
N PHE A 92 -2.02 10.48 -6.44
CA PHE A 92 -1.22 10.72 -5.22
C PHE A 92 -0.06 9.72 -5.09
N CYS A 93 -0.29 8.45 -5.42
CA CYS A 93 0.70 7.40 -5.21
C CYS A 93 1.94 7.55 -6.10
N ARG A 94 1.85 8.21 -7.26
CA ARG A 94 3.01 8.41 -8.16
C ARG A 94 4.08 9.30 -7.55
N THR A 95 3.66 10.33 -6.82
CA THR A 95 4.56 11.31 -6.20
C THR A 95 4.68 11.13 -4.69
N CYS A 96 4.21 9.99 -4.16
CA CYS A 96 4.24 9.69 -2.74
C CYS A 96 5.69 9.48 -2.26
N TYR A 97 6.00 9.94 -1.06
CA TYR A 97 7.28 9.68 -0.40
C TYR A 97 7.64 8.18 -0.33
N TYR A 98 6.63 7.33 -0.09
CA TYR A 98 6.79 5.87 -0.08
C TYR A 98 6.46 5.20 -1.42
N ALA A 99 6.36 5.95 -2.53
CA ALA A 99 5.92 5.43 -3.83
C ALA A 99 6.72 4.20 -4.26
N ASP A 100 8.04 4.30 -4.09
CA ASP A 100 8.94 3.21 -4.41
C ASP A 100 8.62 2.01 -3.52
N VAL A 101 8.84 2.06 -2.21
CA VAL A 101 8.58 0.96 -1.25
C VAL A 101 7.17 0.35 -1.33
N CYS A 102 6.14 1.18 -1.44
CA CYS A 102 4.74 0.76 -1.31
C CYS A 102 4.13 0.17 -2.58
N ARG A 103 4.51 0.70 -3.76
CA ARG A 103 3.91 0.36 -5.07
C ARG A 103 2.37 0.46 -5.13
N GLY A 104 1.81 1.45 -4.42
CA GLY A 104 0.37 1.77 -4.46
C GLY A 104 -0.52 0.91 -3.53
N GLY A 105 0.07 0.12 -2.64
CA GLY A 105 -0.67 -0.70 -1.68
C GLY A 105 -1.40 -1.87 -2.34
N CYS A 106 -2.57 -2.22 -1.81
CA CYS A 106 -3.36 -3.35 -2.30
C CYS A 106 -3.89 -3.08 -3.72
N THR A 107 -3.39 -3.85 -4.68
CA THR A 107 -3.83 -3.84 -6.09
C THR A 107 -5.34 -4.05 -6.20
N TRP A 108 -5.88 -5.03 -5.45
CA TRP A 108 -7.32 -5.32 -5.46
C TRP A 108 -8.15 -4.12 -5.02
N THR A 109 -7.78 -3.43 -3.94
CA THR A 109 -8.53 -2.27 -3.46
C THR A 109 -8.58 -1.15 -4.50
N SER A 110 -7.45 -0.84 -5.14
CA SER A 110 -7.40 0.21 -6.15
C SER A 110 -8.15 -0.19 -7.43
N HIS A 111 -7.93 -1.42 -7.92
CA HIS A 111 -8.59 -1.93 -9.12
C HIS A 111 -10.11 -2.01 -8.93
N SER A 112 -10.59 -2.63 -7.85
CA SER A 112 -12.02 -2.82 -7.62
C SER A 112 -12.76 -1.50 -7.39
N LEU A 113 -12.08 -0.47 -6.93
CA LEU A 113 -12.68 0.84 -6.68
C LEU A 113 -12.60 1.78 -7.88
N LEU A 114 -11.46 1.81 -8.57
CA LEU A 114 -11.13 2.82 -9.57
C LEU A 114 -10.91 2.25 -10.99
N GLY A 115 -11.08 0.93 -11.17
CA GLY A 115 -10.80 0.24 -12.43
C GLY A 115 -9.33 0.20 -12.83
N LYS A 116 -8.42 0.74 -12.02
CA LYS A 116 -6.98 0.80 -12.29
C LYS A 116 -6.18 0.62 -11.00
N PRO A 117 -5.14 -0.25 -10.98
CA PRO A 117 -4.27 -0.40 -9.83
C PRO A 117 -3.34 0.80 -9.64
N GLY A 118 -2.61 0.87 -8.52
CA GLY A 118 -1.50 1.83 -8.34
C GLY A 118 -1.88 3.18 -7.73
N ASN A 119 -3.10 3.35 -7.20
CA ASN A 119 -3.54 4.60 -6.55
C ASN A 119 -4.62 4.36 -5.48
N ASN A 120 -4.24 3.88 -4.30
CA ASN A 120 -5.20 3.52 -3.26
C ASN A 120 -5.68 4.76 -2.45
N PRO A 121 -6.98 5.12 -2.49
CA PRO A 121 -7.49 6.29 -1.76
C PRO A 121 -7.77 6.01 -0.27
N TYR A 122 -7.75 4.76 0.18
CA TYR A 122 -7.90 4.40 1.60
C TYR A 122 -6.56 4.38 2.36
N CYS A 123 -5.49 4.89 1.76
CA CYS A 123 -4.20 5.02 2.41
C CYS A 123 -4.25 6.06 3.54
N HIS A 124 -3.89 5.66 4.77
CA HIS A 124 -3.92 6.55 5.92
C HIS A 124 -2.88 7.68 5.79
N TYR A 125 -1.66 7.37 5.34
CA TYR A 125 -0.65 8.40 5.04
C TYR A 125 -1.17 9.45 4.06
N ARG A 126 -1.81 9.02 2.96
CA ARG A 126 -2.45 9.93 1.98
C ARG A 126 -3.49 10.84 2.62
N ALA A 127 -4.36 10.30 3.47
CA ALA A 127 -5.37 11.08 4.15
C ALA A 127 -4.76 12.16 5.05
N LEU A 128 -3.67 11.85 5.77
CA LEU A 128 -2.96 12.80 6.62
C LEU A 128 -2.26 13.89 5.81
N GLU A 129 -1.59 13.53 4.71
CA GLU A 129 -0.92 14.50 3.83
C GLU A 129 -1.90 15.47 3.17
N LEU A 130 -3.08 14.99 2.78
CA LEU A 130 -4.15 15.85 2.28
C LEU A 130 -4.72 16.75 3.38
N ASN A 131 -4.89 16.23 4.59
CA ASN A 131 -5.40 17.01 5.71
C ASN A 131 -4.46 18.16 6.11
N LYS A 132 -3.14 17.98 6.01
CA LYS A 132 -2.15 19.06 6.18
C LYS A 132 -2.36 20.22 5.20
N GLN A 133 -2.93 19.92 4.02
CA GLN A 133 -3.27 20.90 2.99
C GLN A 133 -4.70 21.44 3.14
N GLY A 134 -5.42 21.07 4.21
CA GLY A 134 -6.83 21.41 4.41
C GLY A 134 -7.79 20.67 3.48
N LEU A 135 -7.36 19.55 2.89
CA LEU A 135 -8.12 18.76 1.93
C LEU A 135 -8.50 17.39 2.52
N ARG A 136 -9.60 16.83 2.05
CA ARG A 136 -9.99 15.44 2.27
C ARG A 136 -10.46 14.79 0.98
N GLU A 137 -10.49 13.47 0.98
CA GLU A 137 -11.05 12.69 -0.11
C GLU A 137 -12.28 11.91 0.36
N ARG A 138 -13.31 11.89 -0.49
CA ARG A 138 -14.54 11.14 -0.29
C ARG A 138 -14.79 10.26 -1.49
N ILE A 139 -15.17 9.02 -1.22
CA ILE A 139 -15.56 8.08 -2.27
C ILE A 139 -17.04 8.25 -2.57
N ARG A 140 -17.37 8.42 -3.86
CA ARG A 140 -18.75 8.46 -4.34
C ARG A 140 -18.98 7.31 -5.30
N LYS A 141 -20.03 6.53 -5.07
CA LYS A 141 -20.50 5.53 -6.03
C LYS A 141 -21.15 6.26 -7.21
N VAL A 142 -20.75 5.88 -8.42
CA VAL A 142 -21.27 6.43 -9.67
C VAL A 142 -22.15 5.41 -10.38
N GLU A 143 -21.85 4.13 -10.24
CA GLU A 143 -22.54 3.06 -10.96
C GLU A 143 -22.61 1.77 -10.13
N ASP A 144 -23.71 1.04 -10.29
CA ASP A 144 -23.86 -0.30 -9.73
C ASP A 144 -22.99 -1.32 -10.47
N ALA A 145 -22.62 -2.40 -9.78
CA ALA A 145 -21.99 -3.53 -10.42
C ALA A 145 -23.01 -4.24 -11.32
N ALA A 146 -22.55 -4.84 -12.43
CA ALA A 146 -23.36 -5.75 -13.22
C ALA A 146 -23.78 -7.00 -12.40
N GLN A 147 -24.79 -7.73 -12.88
CA GLN A 147 -25.31 -8.93 -12.21
C GLN A 147 -24.36 -10.16 -12.32
N SER A 148 -23.26 -10.04 -13.06
CA SER A 148 -22.26 -11.10 -13.17
C SER A 148 -21.40 -11.21 -11.92
N SER A 149 -20.99 -12.44 -11.58
CA SER A 149 -20.04 -12.69 -10.50
C SER A 149 -18.76 -11.85 -10.66
N PHE A 150 -18.26 -11.32 -9.53
CA PHE A 150 -17.07 -10.46 -9.47
C PHE A 150 -17.15 -9.14 -10.26
N ALA A 151 -18.35 -8.73 -10.70
CA ALA A 151 -18.54 -7.39 -11.23
C ALA A 151 -18.22 -6.35 -10.17
N VAL A 152 -17.59 -5.26 -10.60
CA VAL A 152 -17.27 -4.10 -9.78
C VAL A 152 -18.17 -2.94 -10.19
N GLY A 153 -18.70 -2.23 -9.20
CA GLY A 153 -19.35 -0.95 -9.45
C GLY A 153 -18.31 0.13 -9.74
N ARG A 154 -18.74 1.26 -10.26
CA ARG A 154 -17.84 2.38 -10.53
C ARG A 154 -17.88 3.38 -9.39
N PHE A 155 -16.71 3.81 -8.95
CA PHE A 155 -16.55 4.83 -7.92
C PHE A 155 -15.58 5.90 -8.40
N GLU A 156 -15.74 7.09 -7.85
CA GLU A 156 -14.82 8.19 -8.04
C GLU A 156 -14.31 8.70 -6.68
N VAL A 157 -13.15 9.35 -6.73
CA VAL A 157 -12.55 10.03 -5.58
C VAL A 157 -12.80 11.52 -5.74
N ILE A 158 -13.61 12.09 -4.86
CA ILE A 158 -13.86 13.53 -4.79
C ILE A 158 -12.87 14.11 -3.78
N ARG A 159 -12.07 15.09 -4.20
CA ARG A 159 -11.24 15.88 -3.28
C ARG A 159 -11.97 17.19 -2.95
N GLU A 160 -12.12 17.46 -1.67
CA GLU A 160 -12.87 18.61 -1.16
C GLU A 160 -12.17 19.21 0.06
N SER A 161 -12.41 20.48 0.34
CA SER A 161 -11.89 21.14 1.54
C SER A 161 -12.46 20.50 2.82
N VAL A 162 -11.66 20.45 3.88
CA VAL A 162 -12.16 20.04 5.20
C VAL A 162 -13.14 21.13 5.70
N PRO A 163 -14.35 20.77 6.19
CA PRO A 163 -15.41 21.73 6.52
C PRO A 163 -15.05 22.83 7.51
N GLU A 164 -14.01 22.65 8.33
CA GLU A 164 -13.51 23.66 9.27
C GLU A 164 -12.76 24.81 8.58
N ASN A 165 -12.39 24.66 7.29
CA ASN A 165 -11.70 25.65 6.44
C ASN A 165 -12.58 26.12 5.26
N GLN A 166 -13.90 26.25 5.45
CA GLN A 166 -14.85 26.62 4.39
C GLN A 166 -14.56 28.01 3.78
N THR A 167 -13.88 28.00 2.63
CA THR A 167 -14.38 28.69 1.44
C THR A 167 -14.65 27.61 0.41
N ASP A 168 -15.93 27.44 0.04
CA ASP A 168 -16.42 26.41 -0.87
C ASP A 168 -15.75 26.50 -2.25
N ALA A 169 -14.62 25.82 -2.41
CA ALA A 169 -14.06 25.48 -3.70
C ALA A 169 -14.18 23.97 -3.86
N VAL A 170 -15.25 23.53 -4.52
CA VAL A 170 -15.31 22.19 -5.11
C VAL A 170 -14.23 22.16 -6.20
N ILE A 171 -13.04 21.66 -5.89
CA ILE A 171 -11.98 21.47 -6.88
C ILE A 171 -12.37 20.27 -7.74
N ASN A 172 -13.07 20.55 -8.83
CA ASN A 172 -13.48 19.56 -9.80
C ASN A 172 -12.25 19.18 -10.64
N TRP A 173 -11.63 18.04 -10.32
CA TRP A 173 -10.52 17.51 -11.12
C TRP A 173 -11.05 17.00 -12.47
N GLN A 174 -11.03 17.88 -13.48
CA GLN A 174 -11.10 17.46 -14.89
C GLN A 174 -9.79 16.75 -15.25
N GLY A 175 -9.76 15.45 -15.05
CA GLY A 175 -8.57 14.63 -15.33
C GLY A 175 -8.67 13.16 -14.95
N MET A 176 -9.81 12.68 -14.42
CA MET A 176 -10.04 11.24 -14.41
C MET A 176 -10.16 10.76 -15.87
N PRO A 177 -9.55 9.63 -16.24
CA PRO A 177 -9.96 8.96 -17.47
C PRO A 177 -11.47 8.74 -17.37
N GLN A 178 -12.23 9.34 -18.29
CA GLN A 178 -13.62 8.98 -18.47
C GLN A 178 -13.61 7.50 -18.84
N GLN A 179 -14.06 6.64 -17.92
CA GLN A 179 -14.29 5.23 -18.24
C GLN A 179 -15.44 5.21 -19.24
N THR A 180 -15.10 5.10 -20.52
CA THR A 180 -16.03 4.62 -21.54
C THR A 180 -16.33 3.16 -21.25
N ASP A 181 -17.61 2.80 -21.31
CA ASP A 181 -18.24 1.51 -20.98
C ASP A 181 -17.52 0.28 -21.55
N VAL A 182 -16.43 -0.15 -20.93
CA VAL A 182 -15.88 -1.50 -21.06
C VAL A 182 -15.13 -1.74 -19.76
N GLN A 183 -15.24 -2.94 -19.18
CA GLN A 183 -14.21 -3.43 -18.28
C GLN A 183 -12.87 -3.09 -18.92
N ILE A 184 -12.12 -2.12 -18.37
CA ILE A 184 -10.83 -1.76 -18.95
C ILE A 184 -10.06 -3.07 -18.95
N PRO A 185 -9.74 -3.66 -20.12
CA PRO A 185 -8.83 -4.78 -20.14
C PRO A 185 -7.60 -4.27 -19.40
N VAL A 186 -7.18 -4.99 -18.36
CA VAL A 186 -5.94 -4.62 -17.68
C VAL A 186 -4.86 -4.81 -18.72
N ASN A 187 -4.58 -3.76 -19.50
CA ASN A 187 -3.46 -3.70 -20.40
C ASN A 187 -2.26 -3.60 -19.48
N PHE A 188 -1.82 -4.76 -19.02
CA PHE A 188 -0.45 -4.95 -18.62
C PHE A 188 0.38 -4.50 -19.81
N PRO A 189 1.34 -3.57 -19.61
CA PRO A 189 2.33 -3.31 -20.64
C PRO A 189 2.89 -4.63 -21.16
N GLU A 190 3.19 -4.68 -22.45
CA GLU A 190 4.02 -5.75 -23.00
C GLU A 190 5.31 -5.87 -22.17
N ALA A 191 5.85 -7.07 -22.04
CA ALA A 191 6.90 -7.42 -21.08
C ALA A 191 8.14 -6.50 -21.11
N GLU A 192 8.31 -5.74 -22.20
CA GLU A 192 9.40 -4.80 -22.49
C GLU A 192 9.40 -3.51 -21.64
N VAL A 193 8.32 -3.22 -20.88
CA VAL A 193 8.21 -2.01 -20.01
C VAL A 193 8.46 -2.32 -18.52
N TYR A 194 8.69 -3.58 -18.17
CA TYR A 194 8.93 -3.97 -16.79
C TYR A 194 10.38 -3.73 -16.32
N ASP A 195 10.55 -3.69 -15.00
CA ASP A 195 11.88 -3.73 -14.38
C ASP A 195 12.69 -4.90 -14.98
N GLN A 196 13.93 -4.62 -15.40
CA GLN A 196 14.80 -5.55 -16.11
C GLN A 196 15.19 -6.76 -15.25
N ASN A 197 14.92 -6.72 -13.93
CA ASN A 197 15.06 -7.88 -13.07
C ASN A 197 13.78 -8.74 -13.09
N PRO A 198 13.78 -9.91 -13.75
CA PRO A 198 12.61 -10.79 -13.80
C PRO A 198 12.24 -11.37 -12.42
N GLU A 199 13.15 -11.34 -11.44
CA GLU A 199 12.89 -11.78 -10.06
C GLU A 199 12.17 -10.70 -9.21
N GLY A 200 12.01 -9.49 -9.76
CA GLY A 200 11.47 -8.33 -9.06
C GLY A 200 12.51 -7.67 -8.15
N ARG A 201 12.03 -6.98 -7.12
CA ARG A 201 12.91 -6.20 -6.23
C ARG A 201 12.68 -6.53 -4.77
N VAL A 202 13.73 -6.38 -3.98
CA VAL A 202 13.62 -6.34 -2.53
C VAL A 202 13.42 -4.87 -2.11
N PRO A 203 12.27 -4.51 -1.52
CA PRO A 203 12.02 -3.16 -1.04
C PRO A 203 12.99 -2.82 0.10
N PRO A 204 13.47 -1.56 0.20
CA PRO A 204 14.32 -1.17 1.32
C PRO A 204 13.56 -1.29 2.65
N GLU A 205 14.30 -1.61 3.70
CA GLU A 205 13.78 -1.55 5.06
C GLU A 205 13.75 -0.10 5.54
N LEU A 206 12.59 0.33 6.03
CA LEU A 206 12.41 1.68 6.54
C LEU A 206 12.76 1.73 8.01
N GLU A 207 13.44 2.79 8.40
CA GLU A 207 13.67 3.08 9.80
C GLU A 207 12.47 3.80 10.42
N ARG A 208 12.31 3.68 11.73
CA ARG A 208 11.32 4.45 12.48
C ARG A 208 11.99 5.62 13.17
N CYS A 209 11.60 6.84 12.81
CA CYS A 209 11.97 8.05 13.55
C CYS A 209 11.53 7.92 15.01
N LYS A 210 12.47 8.05 15.96
CA LYS A 210 12.17 7.86 17.39
C LYS A 210 11.41 9.02 18.01
N ALA A 211 11.45 10.21 17.40
CA ALA A 211 10.71 11.39 17.87
C ALA A 211 9.19 11.27 17.58
N CYS A 212 8.81 10.91 16.35
CA CYS A 212 7.40 10.91 15.93
C CYS A 212 6.80 9.53 15.66
N ASN A 213 7.61 8.47 15.66
CA ASN A 213 7.23 7.08 15.35
C ASN A 213 6.76 6.82 13.91
N GLN A 214 6.96 7.76 12.98
CA GLN A 214 6.74 7.52 11.56
C GLN A 214 7.94 6.84 10.91
N PHE A 215 7.68 6.11 9.83
CA PHE A 215 8.73 5.49 9.04
C PHE A 215 9.41 6.52 8.15
N ILE A 216 10.70 6.34 7.89
CA ILE A 216 11.53 7.20 7.06
C ILE A 216 12.34 6.32 6.11
N LEU A 217 12.65 6.85 4.92
CA LEU A 217 13.57 6.20 3.99
C LEU A 217 14.96 6.06 4.63
N PRO A 218 15.77 5.07 4.18
CA PRO A 218 17.18 5.04 4.51
C PRO A 218 17.85 6.37 4.17
N ASP A 219 18.88 6.73 4.93
CA ASP A 219 19.74 7.91 4.71
C ASP A 219 19.07 9.28 4.96
N GLU A 220 17.86 9.32 5.50
CA GLU A 220 17.21 10.55 5.94
C GLU A 220 17.94 11.17 7.14
N GLU A 221 18.50 12.38 6.97
CA GLU A 221 19.13 13.14 8.06
C GLU A 221 18.09 13.88 8.92
N VAL A 222 16.99 14.31 8.31
CA VAL A 222 15.91 15.08 8.94
C VAL A 222 14.59 14.39 8.65
N CYS A 223 13.79 14.13 9.69
CA CYS A 223 12.53 13.43 9.51
C CYS A 223 11.52 14.32 8.74
N PRO A 224 10.97 13.86 7.60
CA PRO A 224 10.01 14.65 6.80
C PRO A 224 8.67 14.88 7.51
N ALA A 225 8.40 14.15 8.60
CA ALA A 225 7.14 14.24 9.33
C ALA A 225 7.19 15.22 10.51
N CYS A 226 8.32 15.33 11.21
CA CYS A 226 8.46 16.14 12.42
C CYS A 226 9.67 17.07 12.41
N GLU A 227 10.42 17.12 11.32
CA GLU A 227 11.55 18.02 11.07
C GLU A 227 12.72 17.88 12.07
N THR A 228 12.69 16.85 12.90
CA THR A 228 13.77 16.55 13.86
C THR A 228 14.93 15.88 13.15
N ASN A 229 16.16 16.24 13.54
CA ASN A 229 17.35 15.50 13.11
C ASN A 229 17.28 14.04 13.59
N VAL A 230 17.49 13.09 12.68
CA VAL A 230 17.31 11.67 12.95
C VAL A 230 18.36 11.14 13.93
N ALA A 231 19.61 11.59 13.81
CA ALA A 231 20.69 11.20 14.72
C ALA A 231 20.47 11.74 16.15
N GLU A 232 20.00 12.98 16.27
CA GLU A 232 19.61 13.58 17.54
C GLU A 232 18.46 12.79 18.19
N ALA A 233 17.39 12.51 17.44
CA ALA A 233 16.25 11.73 17.92
C ALA A 233 16.65 10.32 18.38
N ASN A 234 17.58 9.68 17.66
CA ASN A 234 18.10 8.36 18.01
C ASN A 234 18.94 8.40 19.31
N THR A 235 19.76 9.44 19.49
CA THR A 235 20.57 9.64 20.70
C THR A 235 19.67 9.85 21.91
N GLN A 236 18.71 10.78 21.82
CA GLN A 236 17.75 11.05 22.89
C GLN A 236 16.96 9.79 23.29
N TYR A 237 16.50 9.02 22.30
CA TYR A 237 15.79 7.77 22.56
C TYR A 237 16.66 6.73 23.28
N ALA A 238 17.95 6.64 22.95
CA ALA A 238 18.86 5.72 23.62
C ALA A 238 19.07 6.08 25.10
N GLU A 239 19.23 7.37 25.40
CA GLU A 239 19.33 7.88 26.77
C GLU A 239 18.05 7.63 27.57
N ASP A 240 16.89 7.92 26.98
CA ASP A 240 15.59 7.69 27.62
C ASP A 240 15.34 6.20 27.87
N LYS A 241 15.73 5.33 26.93
CA LYS A 241 15.64 3.88 27.10
C LYS A 241 16.51 3.40 28.25
N GLN A 242 17.77 3.83 28.34
CA GLN A 242 18.65 3.47 29.46
C GLN A 242 18.08 3.95 30.80
N ARG A 243 17.55 5.16 30.86
CA ARG A 243 16.88 5.71 32.05
C ARG A 243 15.67 4.88 32.45
N TRP A 244 14.85 4.48 31.49
CA TRP A 244 13.67 3.65 31.72
C TRP A 244 14.07 2.26 32.22
N GLU A 245 15.05 1.60 31.61
CA GLU A 245 15.56 0.29 32.03
C GLU A 245 16.09 0.34 33.47
N ALA A 246 16.84 1.39 33.82
CA ALA A 246 17.32 1.61 35.19
C ALA A 246 16.19 1.83 36.20
N LEU A 247 15.11 2.52 35.81
CA LEU A 247 13.93 2.73 36.66
C LEU A 247 13.16 1.42 36.87
N MET A 248 12.94 0.65 35.79
CA MET A 248 12.25 -0.63 35.85
C MET A 248 12.99 -1.64 36.72
N ALA A 249 14.33 -1.70 36.62
CA ALA A 249 15.15 -2.54 37.50
C ALA A 249 14.96 -2.18 38.99
N LYS A 250 14.87 -0.89 39.32
CA LYS A 250 14.59 -0.43 40.69
C LYS A 250 13.19 -0.83 41.16
N ILE A 251 12.17 -0.64 40.32
CA ILE A 251 10.79 -1.03 40.62
C ILE A 251 10.72 -2.53 40.88
N GLN A 252 11.35 -3.34 40.03
CA GLN A 252 11.35 -4.79 40.16
C GLN A 252 12.06 -5.26 41.44
N ALA A 253 13.14 -4.59 41.84
CA ALA A 253 13.81 -4.86 43.11
C ALA A 253 12.94 -4.55 44.34
N VAL A 254 12.05 -3.54 44.25
CA VAL A 254 11.09 -3.22 45.32
C VAL A 254 9.94 -4.23 45.37
N ILE A 255 9.39 -4.61 44.21
CA ILE A 255 8.29 -5.59 44.13
C ILE A 255 8.73 -6.99 44.58
N SER A 256 10.02 -7.31 44.44
CA SER A 256 10.57 -8.63 44.79
C SER A 256 10.95 -8.78 46.28
N ARG A 257 10.72 -7.75 47.11
CA ARG A 257 10.93 -7.77 48.56
C ARG A 257 9.60 -7.95 49.28
#